data_AF-A0A7C5FVI9-F1
#
_entry.id   AF-A0A7C5FVI9-F1
#
_cell.length_a   1.000
_cell.length_b   1.000
_cell.length_c   1.000
_cell.angle_alpha   90.00
_cell.angle_beta   90.00
_cell.angle_gamma   90.00
#
_symmetry.space_group_name_H-M   'P 1'
#
loop_
_entity.id
_entity.type
_entity.pdbx_description
1 polymer ?
#
loop_
_entity_poly.entity_id
_entity_poly.type
_entity_poly.pdbx_seq_one_letter_code
_entity_poly.pdbx_strand_id
1 'polypeptide(L)'
;MRLILLIVLALFCVPIYVYTADTPVSEDVVTVHFDRLGSPDAFETNAGDIKCFSVIGYSGRMSFFQIRNLRLTPREVTVKILGLTEPEYDLYIGGGADKGSNPDVNPVITRTGKPPIVDYKCFLKGKHTREDLEAGIKVKLPGTDVPSDYRDYFGIIRERCATAAQHYVNSTDKDGITCWAALGERGIVGWIDNLEKTDLRYRTVDIAISPVGRSISLPGVGMMPLTIMPSKMAINHGNMIQKVRREIDRTVKNKLYKSDTLEAMTPVDIIVTVPEPLRPGVAGKVRVQLLNRTDRKITGTVKPILLSGWQSKPASASVSMLGYGKNAGCEFLITLPKGANPDTPISINASLSVEGVQILLAAKSSK
;
A
#
# COMPACT_ATOMS: atom_id res chain seq x y z
N MET A 1 62.08 -5.94 17.40
CA MET A 1 61.01 -5.29 16.60
C MET A 1 60.17 -6.24 15.74
N ARG A 2 60.71 -7.34 15.17
CA ARG A 2 59.93 -8.25 14.31
C ARG A 2 58.91 -9.15 15.03
N LEU A 3 59.06 -9.40 16.33
CA LEU A 3 58.16 -10.25 17.12
C LEU A 3 56.85 -9.53 17.52
N ILE A 4 56.92 -8.21 17.75
CA ILE A 4 55.74 -7.41 18.15
C ILE A 4 54.78 -7.22 16.96
N LEU A 5 55.31 -7.11 15.73
CA LEU A 5 54.48 -6.99 14.53
C LEU A 5 53.68 -8.26 14.20
N LEU A 6 54.22 -9.43 14.55
CA LEU A 6 53.55 -10.73 14.33
C LEU A 6 52.40 -10.98 15.31
N ILE A 7 52.52 -10.49 16.56
CA ILE A 7 51.44 -10.59 17.55
C ILE A 7 50.29 -9.63 17.21
N VAL A 8 50.59 -8.44 16.68
CA VAL A 8 49.56 -7.49 16.23
C VAL A 8 48.84 -8.02 14.98
N LEU A 9 49.53 -8.69 14.05
CA LEU A 9 48.86 -9.31 12.90
C LEU A 9 47.98 -10.51 13.31
N ALA A 10 48.42 -11.32 14.28
CA ALA A 10 47.63 -12.45 14.78
C ALA A 10 46.34 -12.02 15.51
N LEU A 11 46.36 -10.88 16.21
CA LEU A 11 45.18 -10.31 16.87
C LEU A 11 44.16 -9.69 15.88
N PHE A 12 44.60 -9.29 14.68
CA PHE A 12 43.70 -8.79 13.62
C PHE A 12 43.19 -9.86 12.65
N CYS A 13 43.74 -11.08 12.70
CA CYS A 13 43.33 -12.20 11.86
C CYS A 13 42.49 -13.25 12.59
N VAL A 14 42.04 -13.00 13.82
CA VAL A 14 40.94 -13.76 14.40
C VAL A 14 39.68 -13.32 13.65
N PRO A 15 39.02 -14.19 12.86
CA PRO A 15 37.70 -13.86 12.38
C PRO A 15 36.86 -13.61 13.63
N ILE A 16 36.30 -12.41 13.73
CA ILE A 16 35.19 -12.16 14.63
C ILE A 16 34.09 -13.10 14.12
N TYR A 17 34.12 -14.34 14.58
CA TYR A 17 32.94 -15.16 14.75
C TYR A 17 32.10 -14.34 15.73
N VAL A 18 31.34 -13.41 15.16
CA VAL A 18 30.08 -12.99 15.74
C VAL A 18 29.35 -14.32 15.87
N TYR A 19 29.43 -14.91 17.05
CA TYR A 19 28.35 -15.72 17.58
C TYR A 19 27.15 -14.78 17.50
N THR A 20 26.47 -14.78 16.35
CA THR A 20 25.03 -14.64 16.36
C THR A 20 24.62 -15.84 17.20
N ALA A 21 24.52 -15.64 18.51
CA ALA A 21 23.58 -16.43 19.27
C ALA A 21 22.32 -16.36 18.41
N ASP A 22 21.94 -17.49 17.83
CA ASP A 22 20.59 -17.71 17.38
C ASP A 22 19.75 -17.53 18.64
N THR A 23 19.46 -16.27 19.00
CA THR A 23 18.28 -15.95 19.77
C THR A 23 17.19 -16.67 19.01
N PRO A 24 16.59 -17.73 19.58
CA PRO A 24 15.56 -18.46 18.89
C PRO A 24 14.57 -17.40 18.45
N VAL A 25 14.38 -17.28 17.14
CA VAL A 25 13.39 -16.37 16.58
C VAL A 25 12.12 -16.76 17.31
N SER A 26 11.68 -15.93 18.26
CA SER A 26 10.53 -16.22 19.10
C SER A 26 9.42 -16.51 18.11
N GLU A 27 8.95 -17.76 18.07
CA GLU A 27 7.86 -18.11 17.19
C GLU A 27 6.69 -17.18 17.50
N ASP A 28 6.05 -16.64 16.47
CA ASP A 28 4.84 -15.86 16.66
C ASP A 28 3.75 -16.80 17.21
N VAL A 29 3.28 -16.55 18.41
CA VAL A 29 2.28 -17.36 19.11
C VAL A 29 1.05 -16.50 19.37
N VAL A 30 -0.11 -17.03 18.98
CA VAL A 30 -1.43 -16.52 19.34
C VAL A 30 -2.08 -17.52 20.28
N THR A 31 -2.43 -17.11 21.49
CA THR A 31 -3.22 -17.90 22.42
C THR A 31 -4.66 -17.41 22.39
N VAL A 32 -5.59 -18.32 22.20
CA VAL A 32 -7.04 -18.07 22.17
C VAL A 32 -7.67 -18.79 23.35
N HIS A 33 -8.28 -18.04 24.27
CA HIS A 33 -9.07 -18.60 25.37
C HIS A 33 -10.50 -18.80 24.88
N PHE A 34 -10.80 -20.01 24.39
CA PHE A 34 -12.05 -20.32 23.68
C PHE A 34 -13.29 -20.18 24.58
N ASP A 35 -13.14 -20.52 25.86
CA ASP A 35 -14.13 -20.35 26.92
C ASP A 35 -14.46 -18.88 27.23
N ARG A 36 -13.59 -17.95 26.79
CA ARG A 36 -13.72 -16.51 26.99
C ARG A 36 -13.91 -15.72 25.69
N LEU A 37 -14.16 -16.38 24.56
CA LEU A 37 -14.45 -15.67 23.32
C LEU A 37 -15.52 -14.58 23.59
N GLY A 38 -15.36 -13.42 22.94
CA GLY A 38 -16.24 -12.26 23.19
C GLY A 38 -15.81 -11.36 24.36
N SER A 39 -14.87 -11.79 25.19
CA SER A 39 -14.22 -10.96 26.21
C SER A 39 -12.95 -10.27 25.65
N PRO A 40 -12.56 -9.09 26.15
CA PRO A 40 -11.31 -8.43 25.75
C PRO A 40 -10.03 -9.24 26.02
N ASP A 41 -10.06 -10.15 26.98
CA ASP A 41 -8.95 -11.04 27.37
C ASP A 41 -8.98 -12.39 26.64
N ALA A 42 -9.86 -12.58 25.65
CA ALA A 42 -9.97 -13.83 24.89
C ALA A 42 -8.71 -14.15 24.06
N PHE A 43 -7.83 -13.18 23.84
CA PHE A 43 -6.70 -13.30 22.94
C PHE A 43 -5.42 -12.74 23.56
N GLU A 44 -4.35 -13.52 23.45
CA GLU A 44 -2.99 -13.10 23.77
C GLU A 44 -2.09 -13.35 22.56
N THR A 45 -1.15 -12.45 22.30
CA THR A 45 -0.18 -12.61 21.21
C THR A 45 1.15 -12.00 21.62
N ASN A 46 2.25 -12.68 21.32
CA ASN A 46 3.60 -12.11 21.47
C ASN A 46 4.00 -11.24 20.26
N ALA A 47 3.17 -11.20 19.21
CA ALA A 47 3.37 -10.41 18.00
C ALA A 47 2.41 -9.21 17.95
N GLY A 48 2.94 -7.99 18.10
CA GLY A 48 2.14 -6.75 18.15
C GLY A 48 1.45 -6.36 16.84
N ASP A 49 1.85 -6.98 15.74
CA ASP A 49 1.30 -6.82 14.39
C ASP A 49 0.39 -7.98 13.95
N ILE A 50 -0.01 -8.81 14.91
CA ILE A 50 -1.15 -9.71 14.78
C ILE A 50 -2.34 -9.10 15.52
N LYS A 51 -3.51 -9.14 14.89
CA LYS A 51 -4.77 -8.76 15.55
C LYS A 51 -5.74 -9.92 15.51
N CYS A 52 -6.39 -10.16 16.65
CA CYS A 52 -7.38 -11.20 16.81
C CYS A 52 -8.75 -10.57 17.04
N PHE A 53 -9.79 -11.20 16.51
CA PHE A 53 -11.16 -10.71 16.63
C PHE A 53 -12.09 -11.89 16.91
N SER A 54 -12.94 -11.76 17.92
CA SER A 54 -14.11 -12.62 18.07
C SER A 54 -15.18 -12.17 17.09
N VAL A 55 -15.79 -13.10 16.35
CA VAL A 55 -16.99 -12.80 15.57
C VAL A 55 -18.14 -13.61 16.13
N ILE A 56 -19.17 -12.91 16.56
CA ILE A 56 -20.38 -13.54 17.09
C ILE A 56 -21.18 -14.05 15.89
N GLY A 57 -21.35 -15.38 15.81
CA GLY A 57 -22.25 -15.98 14.84
C GLY A 57 -23.71 -15.67 15.14
N TYR A 58 -24.59 -15.77 14.14
CA TYR A 58 -26.03 -15.51 14.25
C TYR A 58 -26.76 -16.34 15.31
N SER A 59 -26.17 -17.45 15.77
CA SER A 59 -26.72 -18.33 16.81
C SER A 59 -26.35 -17.93 18.25
N GLY A 60 -25.58 -16.85 18.44
CA GLY A 60 -25.09 -16.43 19.75
C GLY A 60 -24.00 -17.34 20.34
N ARG A 61 -23.65 -18.45 19.68
CA ARG A 61 -22.51 -19.30 20.04
C ARG A 61 -21.26 -18.85 19.29
N MET A 62 -20.20 -18.54 20.03
CA MET A 62 -18.91 -18.16 19.46
C MET A 62 -18.08 -19.43 19.20
N SER A 63 -18.20 -19.97 17.98
CA SER A 63 -17.38 -21.09 17.52
C SER A 63 -16.26 -20.66 16.58
N PHE A 64 -16.00 -19.35 16.51
CA PHE A 64 -15.25 -18.73 15.43
C PHE A 64 -14.47 -17.49 15.89
N PHE A 65 -13.27 -17.32 15.37
CA PHE A 65 -12.44 -16.15 15.55
C PHE A 65 -11.58 -15.88 14.30
N GLN A 66 -11.04 -14.66 14.20
CA GLN A 66 -10.19 -14.25 13.10
C GLN A 66 -8.80 -13.91 13.60
N ILE A 67 -7.79 -14.26 12.82
CA ILE A 67 -6.40 -13.83 13.00
C ILE A 67 -5.97 -13.04 11.77
N ARG A 68 -5.49 -11.82 12.00
CA ARG A 68 -5.12 -10.88 10.94
C ARG A 68 -3.65 -10.53 11.00
N ASN A 69 -2.98 -10.64 9.86
CA ASN A 69 -1.62 -10.18 9.66
C ASN A 69 -1.59 -8.71 9.24
N LEU A 70 -1.03 -7.83 10.08
CA LEU A 70 -0.84 -6.42 9.72
C LEU A 70 0.40 -6.19 8.85
N ARG A 71 1.32 -7.17 8.75
CA ARG A 71 2.46 -7.08 7.83
C ARG A 71 2.05 -7.28 6.38
N LEU A 72 2.85 -6.70 5.49
CA LEU A 72 2.72 -6.91 4.04
C LEU A 72 3.30 -8.25 3.61
N THR A 73 4.24 -8.81 4.36
CA THR A 73 4.85 -10.11 4.06
C THR A 73 4.00 -11.25 4.64
N PRO A 74 3.90 -12.39 3.93
CA PRO A 74 3.35 -13.62 4.52
C PRO A 74 4.11 -14.03 5.78
N ARG A 75 3.43 -14.74 6.68
CA ARG A 75 4.04 -15.28 7.91
C ARG A 75 3.30 -16.51 8.38
N GLU A 76 3.97 -17.34 9.15
CA GLU A 76 3.37 -18.48 9.83
C GLU A 76 3.32 -18.20 11.33
N VAL A 77 2.22 -18.58 11.97
CA VAL A 77 1.98 -18.34 13.40
C VAL A 77 1.53 -19.64 14.05
N THR A 78 1.92 -19.85 15.30
CA THR A 78 1.40 -20.95 16.14
C THR A 78 0.16 -20.47 16.87
N VAL A 79 -0.99 -21.10 16.63
CA VAL A 79 -2.26 -20.79 17.29
C VAL A 79 -2.56 -21.84 18.34
N LYS A 80 -2.54 -21.45 19.61
CA LYS A 80 -2.93 -22.29 20.75
C LYS A 80 -4.37 -21.98 21.13
N ILE A 81 -5.21 -23.01 21.26
CA ILE A 81 -6.61 -22.85 21.62
C ILE A 81 -6.84 -23.51 22.98
N LEU A 82 -7.07 -22.70 24.00
CA LEU A 82 -7.28 -23.14 25.38
C LEU A 82 -8.76 -23.07 25.76
N GLY A 83 -9.12 -23.66 26.90
CA GLY A 83 -10.51 -23.62 27.40
C GLY A 83 -11.45 -24.58 26.67
N LEU A 84 -10.90 -25.62 26.04
CA LEU A 84 -11.65 -26.66 25.35
C LEU A 84 -12.10 -27.76 26.34
N THR A 85 -13.35 -28.17 26.25
CA THR A 85 -13.97 -29.11 27.21
C THR A 85 -14.16 -30.53 26.66
N GLU A 86 -14.19 -30.67 25.34
CA GLU A 86 -14.41 -31.95 24.67
C GLU A 86 -13.06 -32.57 24.27
N PRO A 87 -12.94 -33.89 24.11
CA PRO A 87 -11.66 -34.53 23.80
C PRO A 87 -11.21 -34.31 22.34
N GLU A 88 -12.16 -34.11 21.42
CA GLU A 88 -11.88 -33.98 19.99
C GLU A 88 -12.71 -32.86 19.35
N TYR A 89 -12.09 -32.17 18.39
CA TYR A 89 -12.71 -31.10 17.61
C TYR A 89 -12.44 -31.26 16.11
N ASP A 90 -13.44 -30.93 15.29
CA ASP A 90 -13.27 -30.60 13.89
C ASP A 90 -12.72 -29.17 13.77
N LEU A 91 -11.58 -29.01 13.10
CA LEU A 91 -10.92 -27.73 12.85
C LEU A 91 -11.20 -27.24 11.43
N TYR A 92 -11.65 -25.99 11.32
CA TYR A 92 -11.92 -25.31 10.07
C TYR A 92 -11.02 -24.09 9.95
N ILE A 93 -10.32 -23.96 8.82
CA ILE A 93 -9.50 -22.79 8.50
C ILE A 93 -9.86 -22.32 7.10
N GLY A 94 -10.23 -21.06 6.99
CA GLY A 94 -10.57 -20.44 5.71
C GLY A 94 -10.12 -18.98 5.66
N GLY A 95 -10.27 -18.37 4.50
CA GLY A 95 -9.55 -17.13 4.19
C GLY A 95 -8.05 -17.35 3.95
N GLY A 96 -7.41 -16.34 3.38
CA GLY A 96 -5.98 -16.28 3.12
C GLY A 96 -5.36 -17.31 2.15
N ALA A 97 -4.03 -17.49 2.23
CA ALA A 97 -3.23 -18.37 1.36
C ALA A 97 -3.47 -19.87 1.62
N ASP A 98 -4.10 -20.20 2.73
CA ASP A 98 -4.34 -21.56 3.21
C ASP A 98 -5.71 -22.10 2.77
N LYS A 99 -6.19 -21.64 1.59
CA LYS A 99 -7.38 -22.20 0.93
C LYS A 99 -7.23 -23.71 0.97
N GLY A 100 -8.28 -24.41 1.43
CA GLY A 100 -8.29 -25.88 1.50
C GLY A 100 -7.74 -26.52 0.22
N SER A 101 -7.34 -27.78 0.31
CA SER A 101 -6.52 -28.53 -0.66
C SER A 101 -7.03 -28.62 -2.11
N ASN A 102 -8.13 -27.96 -2.49
CA ASN A 102 -8.66 -27.96 -3.84
C ASN A 102 -8.82 -26.53 -4.43
N PRO A 103 -7.92 -26.10 -5.33
CA PRO A 103 -7.98 -24.79 -5.99
C PRO A 103 -9.15 -24.63 -6.98
N ASP A 104 -9.80 -25.71 -7.40
CA ASP A 104 -10.94 -25.70 -8.34
C ASP A 104 -12.30 -25.56 -7.65
N VAL A 105 -12.32 -25.61 -6.31
CA VAL A 105 -13.56 -25.43 -5.53
C VAL A 105 -13.66 -23.98 -5.12
N ASN A 106 -14.31 -23.17 -5.97
CA ASN A 106 -14.95 -21.95 -5.47
C ASN A 106 -16.04 -22.40 -4.50
N PRO A 107 -15.95 -22.11 -3.19
CA PRO A 107 -16.90 -22.63 -2.20
C PRO A 107 -18.29 -22.01 -2.32
N VAL A 108 -18.49 -21.12 -3.31
CA VAL A 108 -19.70 -20.39 -3.57
C VAL A 108 -20.66 -21.25 -4.40
N ILE A 109 -21.58 -21.94 -3.75
CA ILE A 109 -22.73 -22.53 -4.42
C ILE A 109 -23.68 -21.38 -4.78
N THR A 110 -23.63 -20.91 -6.02
CA THR A 110 -24.63 -19.97 -6.55
C THR A 110 -25.88 -20.74 -6.97
N ARG A 111 -27.01 -20.50 -6.29
CA ARG A 111 -28.34 -20.96 -6.74
C ARG A 111 -29.12 -19.75 -7.25
N THR A 112 -29.76 -19.89 -8.40
CA THR A 112 -30.59 -18.83 -9.01
C THR A 112 -31.62 -18.31 -7.99
N GLY A 113 -31.64 -17.00 -7.74
CA GLY A 113 -32.58 -16.37 -6.81
C GLY A 113 -32.28 -16.57 -5.32
N LYS A 114 -31.13 -17.14 -4.94
CA LYS A 114 -30.70 -17.26 -3.54
C LYS A 114 -29.33 -16.62 -3.31
N PRO A 115 -29.06 -16.09 -2.10
CA PRO A 115 -27.73 -15.65 -1.74
C PRO A 115 -26.71 -16.80 -1.92
N PRO A 116 -25.49 -16.50 -2.34
CA PRO A 116 -24.42 -17.49 -2.40
C PRO A 116 -24.25 -18.21 -1.04
N ILE A 117 -24.26 -19.55 -1.05
CA ILE A 117 -23.99 -20.36 0.14
C ILE A 117 -22.54 -20.83 0.06
N VAL A 118 -21.77 -20.53 1.10
CA VAL A 118 -20.40 -21.03 1.26
C VAL A 118 -20.46 -22.44 1.85
N ASP A 119 -19.95 -23.45 1.14
CA ASP A 119 -19.84 -24.81 1.70
C ASP A 119 -18.62 -24.91 2.62
N TYR A 120 -18.87 -24.89 3.93
CA TYR A 120 -17.86 -24.94 4.99
C TYR A 120 -17.04 -26.24 4.99
N LYS A 121 -17.53 -27.32 4.36
CA LYS A 121 -16.76 -28.57 4.20
C LYS A 121 -15.46 -28.34 3.42
N CYS A 122 -15.40 -27.31 2.60
CA CYS A 122 -14.20 -26.93 1.85
C CYS A 122 -13.09 -26.34 2.73
N PHE A 123 -13.39 -26.01 3.99
CA PHE A 123 -12.46 -25.42 4.96
C PHE A 123 -12.08 -26.38 6.09
N LEU A 124 -12.64 -27.59 6.14
CA LEU A 124 -12.27 -28.60 7.14
C LEU A 124 -10.81 -29.00 6.92
N LYS A 125 -9.94 -28.73 7.90
CA LYS A 125 -8.55 -29.18 7.91
C LYS A 125 -8.40 -30.57 8.51
N GLY A 126 -9.34 -30.97 9.37
CA GLY A 126 -9.43 -32.32 9.91
C GLY A 126 -9.92 -32.36 11.34
N LYS A 127 -9.86 -33.56 11.92
CA LYS A 127 -10.08 -33.80 13.34
C LYS A 127 -8.78 -33.62 14.11
N HIS A 128 -8.87 -32.99 15.27
CA HIS A 128 -7.75 -32.76 16.18
C HIS A 128 -8.17 -33.11 17.61
N THR A 129 -7.22 -33.64 18.38
CA THR A 129 -7.44 -33.79 19.82
C THR A 129 -7.39 -32.42 20.50
N ARG A 130 -7.97 -32.32 21.69
CA ARG A 130 -7.82 -31.13 22.54
C ARG A 130 -6.34 -30.82 22.77
N GLU A 131 -5.55 -31.84 23.11
CA GLU A 131 -4.13 -31.69 23.42
C GLU A 131 -3.35 -31.14 22.21
N ASP A 132 -3.69 -31.54 20.98
CA ASP A 132 -3.08 -30.99 19.76
C ASP A 132 -3.38 -29.49 19.59
N LEU A 133 -4.64 -29.08 19.83
CA LEU A 133 -5.06 -27.68 19.69
C LEU A 133 -4.49 -26.79 20.80
N GLU A 134 -4.35 -27.31 22.02
CA GLU A 134 -3.72 -26.62 23.15
C GLU A 134 -2.19 -26.50 22.98
N ALA A 135 -1.55 -27.52 22.41
CA ALA A 135 -0.12 -27.47 22.05
C ALA A 135 0.17 -26.43 20.96
N GLY A 136 -0.77 -26.30 20.02
CA GLY A 136 -0.82 -25.24 19.02
C GLY A 136 -0.64 -25.74 17.60
N ILE A 137 -1.40 -25.15 16.68
CA ILE A 137 -1.38 -25.47 15.26
C ILE A 137 -0.66 -24.37 14.46
N LYS A 138 0.09 -24.75 13.43
CA LYS A 138 0.71 -23.78 12.50
C LYS A 138 -0.34 -23.27 11.52
N VAL A 139 -0.46 -21.95 11.41
CA VAL A 139 -1.40 -21.27 10.51
C VAL A 139 -0.65 -20.28 9.63
N LYS A 140 -0.81 -20.39 8.31
CA LYS A 140 -0.18 -19.45 7.37
C LYS A 140 -1.09 -18.25 7.13
N LEU A 141 -0.62 -17.09 7.55
CA LEU A 141 -1.26 -15.81 7.25
C LEU A 141 -0.64 -15.25 5.96
N PRO A 142 -1.45 -14.91 4.94
CA PRO A 142 -0.91 -14.35 3.72
C PRO A 142 -0.36 -12.94 3.95
N GLY A 143 0.49 -12.52 3.02
CA GLY A 143 0.89 -11.13 2.86
C GLY A 143 -0.09 -10.36 2.00
N THR A 144 0.29 -9.14 1.63
CA THR A 144 -0.47 -8.36 0.68
C THR A 144 -0.41 -8.99 -0.71
N ASP A 145 -1.53 -8.93 -1.42
CA ASP A 145 -1.60 -9.25 -2.84
C ASP A 145 -1.58 -7.97 -3.71
N VAL A 146 -1.44 -6.79 -3.10
CA VAL A 146 -1.28 -5.53 -3.84
C VAL A 146 0.17 -5.42 -4.30
N PRO A 147 0.45 -5.26 -5.62
CA PRO A 147 1.80 -5.07 -6.11
C PRO A 147 2.47 -3.85 -5.47
N SER A 148 3.77 -3.94 -5.17
CA SER A 148 4.55 -2.89 -4.49
C SER A 148 4.37 -1.51 -5.15
N ASP A 149 4.51 -1.46 -6.47
CA ASP A 149 4.43 -0.23 -7.24
C ASP A 149 3.06 0.44 -7.11
N TYR A 150 1.99 -0.36 -7.07
CA TYR A 150 0.63 0.16 -6.85
C TYR A 150 0.42 0.60 -5.41
N ARG A 151 1.01 -0.08 -4.42
CA ARG A 151 0.90 0.33 -3.02
C ARG A 151 1.56 1.69 -2.80
N ASP A 152 2.79 1.86 -3.30
CA ASP A 152 3.49 3.14 -3.17
C ASP A 152 2.79 4.25 -3.96
N TYR A 153 2.33 3.95 -5.18
CA TYR A 153 1.51 4.86 -5.97
C TYR A 153 0.24 5.30 -5.23
N PHE A 154 -0.51 4.35 -4.65
CA PHE A 154 -1.74 4.64 -3.93
C PHE A 154 -1.51 5.37 -2.61
N GLY A 155 -0.40 5.11 -1.92
CA GLY A 155 0.01 5.87 -0.75
C GLY A 155 0.15 7.36 -1.07
N ILE A 156 0.87 7.69 -2.14
CA ILE A 156 1.11 9.08 -2.56
C ILE A 156 -0.17 9.75 -3.08
N ILE A 157 -0.90 9.08 -3.99
CA ILE A 157 -2.06 9.69 -4.65
C ILE A 157 -3.21 9.89 -3.66
N ARG A 158 -3.39 9.01 -2.67
CA ARG A 158 -4.44 9.15 -1.65
C ARG A 158 -4.30 10.47 -0.90
N GLU A 159 -3.09 10.76 -0.40
CA GLU A 159 -2.82 11.99 0.35
C GLU A 159 -3.01 13.23 -0.53
N ARG A 160 -2.42 13.24 -1.74
CA ARG A 160 -2.56 14.36 -2.67
C ARG A 160 -4.01 14.63 -3.05
N CYS A 161 -4.78 13.60 -3.39
CA CYS A 161 -6.19 13.73 -3.72
C CYS A 161 -7.02 14.19 -2.51
N ALA A 162 -6.75 13.69 -1.30
CA ALA A 162 -7.46 14.12 -0.09
C ALA A 162 -7.21 15.60 0.21
N THR A 163 -5.96 16.06 0.11
CA THR A 163 -5.60 17.48 0.29
C THR A 163 -6.28 18.36 -0.76
N ALA A 164 -6.19 18.00 -2.03
CA ALA A 164 -6.84 18.76 -3.10
C ALA A 164 -8.38 18.74 -2.98
N ALA A 165 -8.98 17.62 -2.55
CA ALA A 165 -10.42 17.55 -2.32
C ALA A 165 -10.91 18.60 -1.30
N GLN A 166 -10.10 18.94 -0.29
CA GLN A 166 -10.49 19.96 0.70
C GLN A 166 -10.58 21.37 0.13
N HIS A 167 -9.93 21.66 -0.99
CA HIS A 167 -10.13 22.94 -1.68
C HIS A 167 -11.57 23.08 -2.22
N TYR A 168 -12.28 21.96 -2.42
CA TYR A 168 -13.58 21.91 -3.09
C TYR A 168 -14.75 21.53 -2.18
N VAL A 169 -14.51 21.17 -0.91
CA VAL A 169 -15.54 20.60 -0.02
C VAL A 169 -16.75 21.51 0.20
N ASN A 170 -16.54 22.83 0.18
CA ASN A 170 -17.58 23.84 0.34
C ASN A 170 -17.98 24.50 -1.00
N SER A 171 -17.51 23.96 -2.12
CA SER A 171 -17.82 24.51 -3.44
C SER A 171 -19.28 24.25 -3.79
N THR A 172 -19.96 25.30 -4.24
CA THR A 172 -21.34 25.23 -4.73
C THR A 172 -21.42 25.26 -6.26
N ASP A 173 -20.34 25.62 -6.94
CA ASP A 173 -20.27 25.59 -8.39
C ASP A 173 -20.06 24.15 -8.92
N LYS A 174 -20.57 23.91 -10.13
CA LYS A 174 -20.58 22.59 -10.76
C LYS A 174 -19.18 21.98 -10.93
N ASP A 175 -18.19 22.81 -11.28
CA ASP A 175 -16.83 22.33 -11.53
C ASP A 175 -16.16 21.90 -10.23
N GLY A 176 -16.31 22.69 -9.16
CA GLY A 176 -15.79 22.32 -7.84
C GLY A 176 -16.47 21.08 -7.26
N ILE A 177 -17.79 20.93 -7.40
CA ILE A 177 -18.51 19.71 -6.99
C ILE A 177 -17.99 18.49 -7.76
N THR A 178 -17.74 18.64 -9.06
CA THR A 178 -17.19 17.57 -9.91
C THR A 178 -15.78 17.16 -9.44
N CYS A 179 -14.92 18.13 -9.13
CA CYS A 179 -13.56 17.87 -8.63
C CYS A 179 -13.59 17.20 -7.25
N TRP A 180 -14.43 17.69 -6.33
CA TRP A 180 -14.62 17.06 -5.01
C TRP A 180 -15.09 15.61 -5.13
N ALA A 181 -16.11 15.34 -5.96
CA ALA A 181 -16.64 13.99 -6.15
C ALA A 181 -15.61 13.03 -6.77
N ALA A 182 -14.76 13.52 -7.68
CA ALA A 182 -13.70 12.73 -8.30
C ALA A 182 -12.56 12.40 -7.32
N LEU A 183 -12.15 13.35 -6.48
CA LEU A 183 -10.99 13.21 -5.61
C LEU A 183 -11.32 12.58 -4.25
N GLY A 184 -12.44 12.97 -3.64
CA GLY A 184 -12.76 12.71 -2.24
C GLY A 184 -13.22 11.29 -1.91
N GLU A 185 -13.90 11.15 -0.76
CA GLU A 185 -14.28 9.86 -0.16
C GLU A 185 -15.21 8.99 -1.03
N ARG A 186 -15.89 9.59 -2.02
CA ARG A 186 -16.73 8.85 -2.98
C ARG A 186 -16.01 8.55 -4.30
N GLY A 187 -14.85 9.15 -4.51
CA GLY A 187 -14.00 8.99 -5.69
C GLY A 187 -12.71 8.26 -5.36
N ILE A 188 -11.59 8.81 -5.80
CA ILE A 188 -10.27 8.15 -5.75
C ILE A 188 -9.86 7.79 -4.32
N VAL A 189 -10.02 8.69 -3.34
CA VAL A 189 -9.68 8.40 -1.93
C VAL A 189 -10.51 7.22 -1.42
N GLY A 190 -11.81 7.21 -1.70
CA GLY A 190 -12.69 6.11 -1.32
C GLY A 190 -12.31 4.77 -1.94
N TRP A 191 -11.93 4.78 -3.22
CA TRP A 191 -11.48 3.57 -3.92
C TRP A 191 -10.20 2.99 -3.30
N ILE A 192 -9.25 3.85 -2.94
CA ILE A 192 -8.00 3.42 -2.29
C ILE A 192 -8.27 2.90 -0.88
N ASP A 193 -9.10 3.59 -0.10
CA ASP A 193 -9.47 3.12 1.24
C ASP A 193 -10.20 1.76 1.19
N ASN A 194 -11.01 1.54 0.17
CA ASN A 194 -11.65 0.25 -0.07
C ASN A 194 -10.65 -0.84 -0.48
N LEU A 195 -9.63 -0.50 -1.28
CA LEU A 195 -8.55 -1.41 -1.62
C LEU A 195 -7.76 -1.84 -0.36
N GLU A 196 -7.37 -0.89 0.49
CA GLU A 196 -6.64 -1.20 1.74
C GLU A 196 -7.48 -2.05 2.69
N LYS A 197 -8.78 -1.76 2.83
CA LYS A 197 -9.71 -2.61 3.61
C LYS A 197 -9.82 -4.02 3.02
N THR A 198 -9.87 -4.13 1.70
CA THR A 198 -9.97 -5.43 1.00
C THR A 198 -8.67 -6.23 1.14
N ASP A 199 -7.53 -5.58 0.97
CA ASP A 199 -6.21 -6.20 1.20
C ASP A 199 -6.02 -6.64 2.65
N LEU A 200 -6.49 -5.85 3.61
CA LEU A 200 -6.44 -6.23 5.02
C LEU A 200 -7.33 -7.44 5.33
N ARG A 201 -8.52 -7.52 4.70
CA ARG A 201 -9.37 -8.72 4.76
C ARG A 201 -8.70 -9.91 4.10
N TYR A 202 -7.99 -9.70 2.99
CA TYR A 202 -7.18 -10.75 2.33
C TYR A 202 -6.11 -11.30 3.25
N ARG A 203 -5.55 -10.46 4.12
CA ARG A 203 -4.59 -10.81 5.17
C ARG A 203 -5.18 -11.37 6.46
N THR A 204 -6.45 -11.75 6.43
CA THR A 204 -7.15 -12.35 7.57
C THR A 204 -7.43 -13.83 7.30
N VAL A 205 -7.16 -14.66 8.30
CA VAL A 205 -7.56 -16.07 8.33
C VAL A 205 -8.66 -16.23 9.37
N ASP A 206 -9.68 -16.98 8.97
CA ASP A 206 -10.85 -17.35 9.73
C ASP A 206 -10.63 -18.74 10.32
N ILE A 207 -10.75 -18.89 11.64
CA ILE A 207 -10.58 -20.17 12.33
C ILE A 207 -11.87 -20.50 13.09
N ALA A 208 -12.39 -21.70 12.87
CA ALA A 208 -13.51 -22.24 13.61
C ALA A 208 -13.17 -23.63 14.15
N ILE A 209 -13.74 -23.96 15.31
CA ILE A 209 -13.63 -25.29 15.89
C ILE A 209 -15.00 -25.75 16.39
N SER A 210 -15.26 -27.05 16.31
CA SER A 210 -16.49 -27.66 16.83
C SER A 210 -16.22 -29.04 17.38
N PRO A 211 -16.83 -29.42 18.52
CA PRO A 211 -16.72 -30.78 19.02
C PRO A 211 -17.12 -31.79 17.94
N VAL A 212 -16.37 -32.88 17.83
CA VAL A 212 -16.66 -33.93 16.84
C VAL A 212 -18.09 -34.42 16.98
N GLY A 213 -18.78 -34.56 15.85
CA GLY A 213 -20.17 -35.00 15.81
C GLY A 213 -21.20 -33.90 16.07
N ARG A 214 -20.77 -32.66 16.39
CA ARG A 214 -21.64 -31.49 16.38
C ARG A 214 -21.53 -30.77 15.04
N SER A 215 -22.67 -30.58 14.37
CA SER A 215 -22.73 -29.78 13.15
C SER A 215 -22.50 -28.31 13.48
N ILE A 216 -21.52 -27.67 12.83
CA ILE A 216 -21.52 -26.22 12.77
C ILE A 216 -22.57 -25.81 11.74
N SER A 217 -23.81 -25.66 12.20
CA SER A 217 -24.74 -24.82 11.46
C SER A 217 -24.17 -23.40 11.55
N LEU A 218 -23.44 -22.95 10.52
CA LEU A 218 -23.03 -21.57 10.31
C LEU A 218 -24.00 -20.84 9.36
N PRO A 219 -25.33 -20.76 9.60
CA PRO A 219 -26.15 -19.87 8.81
C PRO A 219 -25.71 -18.43 9.12
N GLY A 220 -25.06 -17.79 8.15
CA GLY A 220 -24.72 -16.36 8.18
C GLY A 220 -23.29 -16.00 8.60
N VAL A 221 -22.43 -16.95 8.98
CA VAL A 221 -20.99 -16.69 9.10
C VAL A 221 -20.35 -17.01 7.76
N GLY A 222 -20.40 -16.05 6.85
CA GLY A 222 -19.63 -16.16 5.61
C GLY A 222 -18.15 -16.09 5.96
N MET A 223 -17.48 -17.23 6.09
CA MET A 223 -16.04 -17.30 5.81
C MET A 223 -15.89 -16.77 4.40
N MET A 224 -15.52 -15.49 4.25
CA MET A 224 -15.71 -14.80 2.98
C MET A 224 -14.69 -15.34 1.98
N PRO A 225 -15.09 -16.07 0.92
CA PRO A 225 -14.21 -16.18 -0.22
C PRO A 225 -14.04 -14.77 -0.76
N LEU A 226 -12.85 -14.21 -0.64
CA LEU A 226 -12.54 -12.98 -1.35
C LEU A 226 -12.49 -13.33 -2.83
N THR A 227 -13.64 -13.16 -3.50
CA THR A 227 -13.79 -13.32 -4.95
C THR A 227 -13.00 -12.25 -5.71
N ILE A 228 -12.69 -11.13 -5.05
CA ILE A 228 -11.88 -10.04 -5.61
C ILE A 228 -10.47 -10.12 -5.02
N MET A 229 -9.49 -10.44 -5.87
CA MET A 229 -8.07 -10.38 -5.53
C MET A 229 -7.63 -8.91 -5.44
N PRO A 230 -6.98 -8.47 -4.33
CA PRO A 230 -6.47 -7.10 -4.19
C PRO A 230 -5.58 -6.67 -5.37
N SER A 231 -4.77 -7.57 -5.93
CA SER A 231 -3.98 -7.32 -7.15
C SER A 231 -4.83 -6.80 -8.32
N LYS A 232 -5.93 -7.49 -8.64
CA LYS A 232 -6.83 -7.11 -9.73
C LYS A 232 -7.55 -5.80 -9.43
N MET A 233 -7.96 -5.58 -8.17
CA MET A 233 -8.59 -4.34 -7.75
C MET A 233 -7.63 -3.15 -7.91
N ALA A 234 -6.36 -3.30 -7.51
CA ALA A 234 -5.33 -2.29 -7.65
C ALA A 234 -5.13 -1.86 -9.10
N ILE A 235 -4.96 -2.83 -10.02
CA ILE A 235 -4.81 -2.56 -11.45
C ILE A 235 -6.06 -1.86 -12.01
N ASN A 236 -7.26 -2.31 -11.64
CA ASN A 236 -8.51 -1.71 -12.07
C ASN A 236 -8.67 -0.27 -11.59
N HIS A 237 -8.35 0.02 -10.32
CA HIS A 237 -8.37 1.38 -9.79
C HIS A 237 -7.36 2.28 -10.52
N GLY A 238 -6.15 1.76 -10.82
CA GLY A 238 -5.16 2.47 -11.65
C GLY A 238 -5.73 2.88 -13.01
N ASN A 239 -6.40 1.95 -13.70
CA ASN A 239 -7.09 2.22 -14.97
C ASN A 239 -8.26 3.21 -14.83
N MET A 240 -9.04 3.11 -13.74
CA MET A 240 -10.16 4.03 -13.49
C MET A 240 -9.69 5.46 -13.24
N ILE A 241 -8.59 5.64 -12.51
CA ILE A 241 -7.99 6.97 -12.31
C ILE A 241 -7.63 7.62 -13.66
N GLN A 242 -7.13 6.86 -14.64
CA GLN A 242 -6.89 7.42 -15.98
C GLN A 242 -8.17 7.89 -16.67
N LYS A 243 -9.26 7.11 -16.54
CA LYS A 243 -10.56 7.52 -17.08
C LYS A 243 -11.06 8.79 -16.42
N VAL A 244 -10.89 8.91 -15.09
CA VAL A 244 -11.24 10.13 -14.35
C VAL A 244 -10.40 11.33 -14.81
N ARG A 245 -9.08 11.17 -15.01
CA ARG A 245 -8.22 12.25 -15.55
C ARG A 245 -8.74 12.79 -16.88
N ARG A 246 -9.07 11.90 -17.81
CA ARG A 246 -9.64 12.29 -19.12
C ARG A 246 -10.98 12.99 -18.97
N GLU A 247 -11.82 12.51 -18.06
CA GLU A 247 -13.12 13.10 -17.82
C GLU A 247 -13.04 14.49 -17.19
N ILE A 248 -12.14 14.69 -16.22
CA ILE A 248 -11.84 16.01 -15.65
C ILE A 248 -11.34 16.98 -16.73
N ASP A 249 -10.39 16.55 -17.56
CA ASP A 249 -9.88 17.40 -18.64
C ASP A 249 -10.98 17.80 -19.64
N ARG A 250 -11.92 16.89 -19.93
CA ARG A 250 -13.03 17.15 -20.83
C ARG A 250 -14.09 18.08 -20.23
N THR A 251 -14.47 17.83 -18.99
CA THR A 251 -15.69 18.39 -18.38
C THR A 251 -15.46 19.69 -17.61
N VAL A 252 -14.40 19.75 -16.80
CA VAL A 252 -14.11 20.91 -15.94
C VAL A 252 -13.65 22.09 -16.81
N LYS A 253 -14.32 23.23 -16.69
CA LYS A 253 -14.03 24.43 -17.50
C LYS A 253 -13.18 25.45 -16.75
N ASN A 254 -13.32 25.51 -15.43
CA ASN A 254 -12.46 26.29 -14.56
C ASN A 254 -11.02 25.77 -14.66
N LYS A 255 -10.13 26.59 -15.22
CA LYS A 255 -8.73 26.23 -15.47
C LYS A 255 -7.95 25.94 -14.20
N LEU A 256 -8.23 26.66 -13.11
CA LEU A 256 -7.55 26.47 -11.83
C LEU A 256 -7.95 25.12 -11.22
N TYR A 257 -9.26 24.84 -11.16
CA TYR A 257 -9.75 23.58 -10.60
C TYR A 257 -9.26 22.37 -11.40
N LYS A 258 -9.29 22.49 -12.73
CA LYS A 258 -8.74 21.46 -13.62
C LYS A 258 -7.27 21.21 -13.32
N SER A 259 -6.45 22.26 -13.29
CA SER A 259 -5.00 22.12 -13.09
C SER A 259 -4.67 21.46 -11.76
N ASP A 260 -5.25 21.96 -10.67
CA ASP A 260 -5.06 21.45 -9.31
C ASP A 260 -5.53 19.98 -9.20
N THR A 261 -6.68 19.65 -9.76
CA THR A 261 -7.23 18.29 -9.75
C THR A 261 -6.38 17.31 -10.57
N LEU A 262 -5.93 17.71 -11.77
CA LEU A 262 -5.08 16.86 -12.63
C LEU A 262 -3.68 16.66 -12.03
N GLU A 263 -3.13 17.68 -11.38
CA GLU A 263 -1.87 17.61 -10.63
C GLU A 263 -1.98 16.64 -9.45
N ALA A 264 -3.03 16.75 -8.63
CA ALA A 264 -3.26 15.86 -7.49
C ALA A 264 -3.34 14.39 -7.92
N MET A 265 -4.02 14.13 -9.04
CA MET A 265 -4.13 12.77 -9.59
C MET A 265 -2.87 12.29 -10.28
N THR A 266 -1.91 13.15 -10.62
CA THR A 266 -0.72 12.77 -11.41
C THR A 266 0.56 13.00 -10.60
N PRO A 267 0.86 12.11 -9.64
CA PRO A 267 2.01 12.29 -8.80
C PRO A 267 3.30 12.19 -9.63
N VAL A 268 4.01 13.31 -9.71
CA VAL A 268 5.37 13.43 -10.22
C VAL A 268 6.12 14.27 -9.21
N ASP A 269 7.26 13.76 -8.75
CA ASP A 269 8.13 14.53 -7.88
C ASP A 269 9.13 15.29 -8.76
N ILE A 270 9.27 16.59 -8.54
CA ILE A 270 10.23 17.44 -9.25
C ILE A 270 11.22 17.97 -8.24
N ILE A 271 12.48 17.57 -8.40
CA ILE A 271 13.59 18.01 -7.56
C ILE A 271 14.42 18.98 -8.39
N VAL A 272 14.58 20.20 -7.89
CA VAL A 272 15.41 21.23 -8.51
C VAL A 272 16.61 21.49 -7.62
N THR A 273 17.81 21.24 -8.15
CA THR A 273 19.06 21.39 -7.40
C THR A 273 19.97 22.38 -8.11
N VAL A 274 20.57 23.27 -7.34
CA VAL A 274 21.61 24.20 -7.81
C VAL A 274 22.91 23.76 -7.15
N PRO A 275 23.77 22.97 -7.83
CA PRO A 275 24.94 22.35 -7.19
C PRO A 275 25.98 23.36 -6.69
N GLU A 276 26.02 24.53 -7.31
CA GLU A 276 26.97 25.60 -7.01
C GLU A 276 26.24 26.95 -6.98
N PRO A 277 26.58 27.88 -6.07
CA PRO A 277 25.94 29.20 -6.01
C PRO A 277 26.02 29.92 -7.36
N LEU A 278 24.87 30.44 -7.81
CA LEU A 278 24.82 31.21 -9.05
C LEU A 278 25.54 32.54 -8.86
N ARG A 279 26.23 33.02 -9.90
CA ARG A 279 26.98 34.30 -9.87
C ARG A 279 26.54 35.21 -11.01
N PRO A 280 26.31 36.52 -10.76
CA PRO A 280 26.01 37.50 -11.81
C PRO A 280 27.01 37.44 -12.98
N GLY A 281 26.50 37.35 -14.20
CA GLY A 281 27.28 37.32 -15.43
C GLY A 281 27.98 35.98 -15.75
N VAL A 282 27.86 34.97 -14.89
CA VAL A 282 28.43 33.64 -15.11
C VAL A 282 27.31 32.61 -15.23
N ALA A 283 27.42 31.71 -16.20
CA ALA A 283 26.47 30.62 -16.36
C ALA A 283 26.65 29.58 -15.24
N GLY A 284 25.63 29.41 -14.40
CA GLY A 284 25.59 28.38 -13.36
C GLY A 284 24.68 27.21 -13.74
N LYS A 285 24.95 26.04 -13.18
CA LYS A 285 24.19 24.81 -13.49
C LYS A 285 22.97 24.68 -12.57
N VAL A 286 21.82 24.37 -13.17
CA VAL A 286 20.60 23.96 -12.48
C VAL A 286 20.21 22.58 -12.97
N ARG A 287 20.10 21.62 -12.06
CA ARG A 287 19.67 20.25 -12.34
C ARG A 287 18.21 20.08 -11.98
N VAL A 288 17.45 19.47 -12.87
CA VAL A 288 16.07 19.07 -12.61
C VAL A 288 15.96 17.57 -12.74
N GLN A 289 15.44 16.93 -11.71
CA GLN A 289 15.09 15.51 -11.71
C GLN A 289 13.59 15.38 -11.55
N LEU A 290 12.98 14.56 -12.40
CA LEU A 290 11.58 14.19 -12.35
C LEU A 290 11.51 12.71 -12.02
N LEU A 291 10.64 12.34 -11.09
CA LEU A 291 10.36 10.96 -10.70
C LEU A 291 8.89 10.68 -10.97
N ASN A 292 8.64 9.74 -11.88
CA ASN A 292 7.29 9.29 -12.21
C ASN A 292 6.77 8.35 -11.12
N ARG A 293 5.73 8.78 -10.40
CA ARG A 293 5.03 7.95 -9.40
C ARG A 293 3.77 7.30 -9.95
N THR A 294 3.57 7.31 -11.26
CA THR A 294 2.43 6.65 -11.92
C THR A 294 2.85 5.37 -12.64
N ASP A 295 1.90 4.46 -12.85
CA ASP A 295 2.08 3.25 -13.67
C ASP A 295 2.16 3.56 -15.18
N ARG A 296 2.02 4.83 -15.60
CA ARG A 296 1.95 5.22 -17.01
C ARG A 296 3.20 5.89 -17.51
N LYS A 297 3.33 5.89 -18.84
CA LYS A 297 4.31 6.72 -19.52
C LYS A 297 3.94 8.20 -19.35
N ILE A 298 4.92 8.99 -18.93
CA ILE A 298 4.85 10.44 -18.91
C ILE A 298 5.83 10.99 -19.94
N THR A 299 5.39 11.97 -20.72
CA THR A 299 6.23 12.70 -21.67
C THR A 299 5.97 14.19 -21.53
N GLY A 300 6.94 15.04 -21.83
CA GLY A 300 6.67 16.47 -21.77
C GLY A 300 7.89 17.33 -22.00
N THR A 301 7.76 18.59 -21.56
CA THR A 301 8.84 19.57 -21.60
C THR A 301 9.00 20.26 -20.26
N VAL A 302 10.24 20.56 -19.92
CA VAL A 302 10.63 21.28 -18.71
C VAL A 302 11.27 22.59 -19.14
N LYS A 303 10.93 23.68 -18.46
CA LYS A 303 11.50 25.01 -18.73
C LYS A 303 11.72 25.81 -17.43
N PRO A 304 12.84 26.54 -17.30
CA PRO A 304 12.99 27.51 -16.23
C PRO A 304 11.99 28.67 -16.38
N ILE A 305 11.46 29.15 -15.26
CA ILE A 305 10.74 30.42 -15.18
C ILE A 305 11.78 31.47 -14.81
N LEU A 306 12.15 32.29 -15.79
CA LEU A 306 13.21 33.27 -15.65
C LEU A 306 12.64 34.66 -15.34
N LEU A 307 13.29 35.37 -14.42
CA LEU A 307 13.02 36.79 -14.19
C LEU A 307 13.57 37.64 -15.34
N SER A 308 13.14 38.89 -15.43
CA SER A 308 13.60 39.82 -16.47
C SER A 308 15.14 39.90 -16.49
N GLY A 309 15.72 39.76 -17.69
CA GLY A 309 17.17 39.81 -17.92
C GLY A 309 17.94 38.52 -17.63
N TRP A 310 17.29 37.50 -17.05
CA TRP A 310 17.90 36.18 -16.87
C TRP A 310 17.88 35.37 -18.16
N GLN A 311 18.87 34.49 -18.35
CA GLN A 311 18.98 33.65 -19.54
C GLN A 311 19.15 32.18 -19.15
N SER A 312 18.62 31.25 -19.97
CA SER A 312 18.89 29.81 -19.82
C SER A 312 19.29 29.14 -21.13
N LYS A 313 20.18 28.15 -21.03
CA LYS A 313 20.54 27.26 -22.15
C LYS A 313 20.51 25.80 -21.68
N PRO A 314 19.70 24.91 -22.30
CA PRO A 314 18.67 25.23 -23.31
C PRO A 314 17.52 26.07 -22.70
N ALA A 315 16.63 26.60 -23.55
CA ALA A 315 15.41 27.30 -23.09
C ALA A 315 14.35 26.33 -22.54
N SER A 316 14.34 25.10 -23.06
CA SER A 316 13.50 23.99 -22.61
C SER A 316 14.19 22.66 -22.88
N ALA A 317 13.76 21.61 -22.20
CA ALA A 317 14.24 20.25 -22.39
C ALA A 317 13.06 19.28 -22.45
N SER A 318 13.09 18.33 -23.39
CA SER A 318 12.12 17.24 -23.46
C SER A 318 12.44 16.15 -22.45
N VAL A 319 11.41 15.56 -21.86
CA VAL A 319 11.54 14.47 -20.88
C VAL A 319 10.59 13.33 -21.22
N SER A 320 11.01 12.09 -20.93
CA SER A 320 10.15 10.90 -21.00
C SER A 320 10.50 9.94 -19.87
N MET A 321 9.49 9.47 -19.16
CA MET A 321 9.58 8.51 -18.07
C MET A 321 8.59 7.40 -18.34
N LEU A 322 9.06 6.13 -18.35
CA LEU A 322 8.23 4.98 -18.71
C LEU A 322 7.87 4.16 -17.47
N GLY A 323 6.70 4.45 -16.88
CA GLY A 323 6.17 3.66 -15.76
C GLY A 323 6.73 4.06 -14.39
N TYR A 324 6.30 3.32 -13.38
CA TYR A 324 6.52 3.65 -11.97
C TYR A 324 7.99 3.65 -11.59
N GLY A 325 8.39 4.61 -10.75
CA GLY A 325 9.75 4.70 -10.22
C GLY A 325 10.80 5.14 -11.24
N LYS A 326 10.41 5.45 -12.49
CA LYS A 326 11.36 5.90 -13.52
C LYS A 326 11.61 7.39 -13.44
N ASN A 327 12.87 7.74 -13.65
CA ASN A 327 13.35 9.11 -13.57
C ASN A 327 13.67 9.66 -14.95
N ALA A 328 13.51 10.97 -15.10
CA ALA A 328 14.11 11.75 -16.18
C ALA A 328 14.85 12.94 -15.57
N GLY A 329 15.96 13.33 -16.19
CA GLY A 329 16.76 14.47 -15.74
C GLY A 329 17.06 15.40 -16.89
N CYS A 330 17.16 16.70 -16.60
CA CYS A 330 17.68 17.69 -17.51
C CYS A 330 18.51 18.74 -16.77
N GLU A 331 19.40 19.40 -17.49
CA GLU A 331 20.24 20.46 -16.95
C GLU A 331 20.01 21.76 -17.73
N PHE A 332 20.00 22.87 -16.99
CA PHE A 332 19.92 24.23 -17.53
C PHE A 332 21.13 25.02 -17.06
N LEU A 333 21.81 25.68 -18.00
CA LEU A 333 22.79 26.71 -17.70
C LEU A 333 22.07 28.04 -17.56
N ILE A 334 21.98 28.59 -16.35
CA ILE A 334 21.31 29.86 -16.06
C ILE A 334 22.34 30.96 -15.84
N THR A 335 22.18 32.07 -16.56
CA THR A 335 23.01 33.27 -16.40
C THR A 335 22.18 34.39 -15.79
N LEU A 336 22.66 34.92 -14.67
CA LEU A 336 22.10 36.04 -13.93
C LEU A 336 22.54 37.38 -14.55
N PRO A 337 21.66 38.39 -14.69
CA PRO A 337 22.09 39.73 -15.08
C PRO A 337 22.95 40.38 -13.99
N LYS A 338 23.77 41.37 -14.37
CA LYS A 338 24.59 42.14 -13.42
C LYS A 338 23.70 42.79 -12.36
N GLY A 339 24.03 42.61 -11.08
CA GLY A 339 23.27 43.14 -9.95
C GLY A 339 22.09 42.29 -9.47
N ALA A 340 21.83 41.13 -10.09
CA ALA A 340 20.83 40.18 -9.57
C ALA A 340 21.27 39.54 -8.25
N ASN A 341 20.30 39.27 -7.37
CA ASN A 341 20.55 38.53 -6.13
C ASN A 341 20.81 37.03 -6.45
N PRO A 342 22.01 36.50 -6.13
CA PRO A 342 22.37 35.10 -6.41
C PRO A 342 21.54 34.08 -5.62
N ASP A 343 20.95 34.49 -4.49
CA ASP A 343 20.15 33.63 -3.62
C ASP A 343 18.68 33.52 -4.04
N THR A 344 18.33 34.09 -5.21
CA THR A 344 16.97 34.04 -5.75
C THR A 344 16.63 32.61 -6.17
N PRO A 345 15.58 31.97 -5.61
CA PRO A 345 15.24 30.59 -5.96
C PRO A 345 14.87 30.44 -7.44
N ILE A 346 15.35 29.36 -8.06
CA ILE A 346 15.03 29.03 -9.44
C ILE A 346 13.69 28.29 -9.47
N SER A 347 12.73 28.85 -10.20
CA SER A 347 11.47 28.18 -10.45
C SER A 347 11.53 27.42 -11.78
N ILE A 348 11.01 26.20 -11.80
CA ILE A 348 10.91 25.34 -12.96
C ILE A 348 9.44 25.05 -13.22
N ASN A 349 9.01 25.13 -14.48
CA ASN A 349 7.72 24.64 -14.95
C ASN A 349 7.91 23.37 -15.78
N ALA A 350 7.11 22.35 -15.50
CA ALA A 350 7.01 21.15 -16.31
C ALA A 350 5.61 21.07 -16.94
N SER A 351 5.55 21.00 -18.26
CA SER A 351 4.34 20.69 -19.02
C SER A 351 4.42 19.23 -19.43
N LEU A 352 3.71 18.38 -18.69
CA LEU A 352 3.75 16.93 -18.82
C LEU A 352 2.46 16.42 -19.42
N SER A 353 2.53 15.24 -20.04
CA SER A 353 1.39 14.53 -20.61
C SER A 353 1.40 13.09 -20.16
N VAL A 354 0.25 12.63 -19.71
CA VAL A 354 -0.01 11.23 -19.37
C VAL A 354 -1.17 10.76 -20.23
N GLU A 355 -0.87 9.87 -21.18
CA GLU A 355 -1.84 9.34 -22.15
C GLU A 355 -2.72 10.43 -22.82
N GLY A 356 -2.10 11.57 -23.16
CA GLY A 356 -2.78 12.68 -23.84
C GLY A 356 -3.40 13.74 -22.92
N VAL A 357 -3.51 13.49 -21.62
CA VAL A 357 -3.95 14.51 -20.64
C VAL A 357 -2.76 15.37 -20.26
N GLN A 358 -2.89 16.70 -20.41
CA GLN A 358 -1.83 17.65 -20.04
C GLN A 358 -1.90 18.01 -18.55
N ILE A 359 -0.75 18.03 -17.90
CA ILE A 359 -0.58 18.45 -16.51
C ILE A 359 0.53 19.50 -16.46
N LEU A 360 0.29 20.57 -15.71
CA LEU A 360 1.26 21.62 -15.47
C LEU A 360 1.73 21.50 -14.02
N LEU A 361 3.03 21.41 -13.82
CA LEU A 361 3.65 21.32 -12.50
C LEU A 361 4.70 22.42 -12.36
N ALA A 362 4.90 22.89 -11.14
CA ALA A 362 5.94 23.86 -10.81
C ALA A 362 6.76 23.40 -9.60
N ALA A 363 8.06 23.65 -9.62
CA ALA A 363 8.95 23.41 -8.49
C ALA A 363 9.96 24.54 -8.34
N LYS A 364 10.49 24.71 -7.12
CA LYS A 364 11.52 25.70 -6.82
C LYS A 364 12.77 25.00 -6.27
N SER A 365 13.94 25.55 -6.55
CA SER A 365 15.17 25.08 -5.90
C SER A 365 15.08 25.28 -4.38
N SER A 366 15.52 24.28 -3.61
CA SER A 366 15.80 24.47 -2.20
C SER A 366 16.96 25.45 -2.03
N LYS A 367 16.93 26.26 -0.97
CA LYS A 367 18.06 27.13 -0.61
C LYS A 367 19.27 26.31 -0.19
#